data_AF-A0A1Q3X3I8-F1
#
_entry.id   AF-A0A1Q3X3I8-F1
#
_cell.length_a   1.000
_cell.length_b   1.000
_cell.length_c   1.000
_cell.angle_alpha   90.00
_cell.angle_beta   90.00
_cell.angle_gamma   90.00
#
_symmetry.space_group_name_H-M   'P 1'
#
loop_
_entity.id
_entity.type
_entity.pdbx_description
1 polymer ?
#
loop_
_entity_poly.entity_id
_entity_poly.type
_entity_poly.pdbx_seq_one_letter_code
_entity_poly.pdbx_strand_id
1 'polypeptide(L)' 'MAEQKTLSKKLQGEVSTFFEYAAPERLNRNLRKLLVGYLIACEDGHSFDMKDLLSDLSALFELLDAAADEMAAG' A
#
# COMPACT_ATOMS: atom_id res chain seq x y z
N MET A 1 16.69 -5.22 -16.94
CA MET A 1 17.05 -5.13 -15.50
C MET A 1 16.58 -3.76 -15.04
N ALA A 2 15.63 -3.68 -14.11
CA ALA A 2 15.21 -2.39 -13.57
C ALA A 2 16.32 -1.87 -12.64
N GLU A 3 16.75 -0.62 -12.81
CA GLU A 3 17.70 0.01 -11.90
C GLU A 3 17.09 0.09 -10.50
N GLN A 4 17.75 -0.49 -9.50
CA GLN A 4 17.39 -0.30 -8.10
C GLN A 4 17.64 1.15 -7.72
N LYS A 5 16.57 1.94 -7.58
CA LYS A 5 16.65 3.30 -7.06
C LYS A 5 16.89 3.25 -5.56
N THR A 6 18.09 3.62 -5.12
CA THR A 6 18.38 3.78 -3.69
C THR A 6 17.61 4.97 -3.12
N LEU A 7 16.87 4.76 -2.04
CA LEU A 7 16.16 5.83 -1.35
C LEU A 7 17.15 6.82 -0.72
N SER A 8 16.82 8.11 -0.73
CA SER A 8 17.60 9.10 0.02
C SER A 8 17.48 8.86 1.53
N LYS A 9 18.51 9.25 2.30
CA LYS A 9 18.49 9.14 3.77
C LYS A 9 17.28 9.82 4.41
N LYS A 10 16.88 10.98 3.86
CA LYS A 10 15.69 11.70 4.30
C LYS A 10 14.44 10.83 4.12
N LEU A 11 14.25 10.29 2.91
CA LEU A 11 13.08 9.46 2.59
C LEU A 11 13.04 8.18 3.42
N GLN A 12 14.18 7.55 3.68
CA GLN A 12 14.26 6.39 4.59
C GLN A 12 13.77 6.75 6.00
N GLY A 13 14.18 7.90 6.53
CA GLY A 13 13.72 8.38 7.84
C GLY A 13 12.21 8.63 7.89
N GLU A 14 11.65 9.25 6.86
CA GLU A 14 10.20 9.46 6.76
C GLU A 14 9.41 8.14 6.69
N VAL A 15 9.91 7.16 5.93
CA VAL A 15 9.29 5.83 5.83
C VAL A 15 9.35 5.09 7.16
N SER A 16 10.48 5.14 7.87
CA SER A 16 10.62 4.57 9.21
C SER A 16 9.60 5.19 10.17
N THR A 17 9.57 6.53 10.20
CA THR A 17 8.63 7.30 11.04
C THR A 17 7.18 6.92 10.72
N PHE A 18 6.84 6.81 9.44
CA PHE A 18 5.51 6.41 9.01
C PHE A 18 5.10 5.06 9.60
N PHE A 19 5.97 4.04 9.52
CA PHE A 19 5.66 2.70 10.03
C PHE A 19 5.65 2.60 11.56
N GLU A 20 6.34 3.50 12.27
CA GLU A 20 6.24 3.61 13.74
C GLU A 20 4.82 3.99 14.19
N TYR A 21 4.15 4.90 13.48
CA TYR A 21 2.81 5.37 13.83
C TYR A 21 1.69 4.59 13.13
N ALA A 22 1.98 4.03 11.95
CA ALA A 22 1.05 3.28 11.14
C ALA A 22 1.49 1.82 11.01
N ALA A 23 0.96 0.96 11.88
CA ALA A 23 1.16 -0.49 11.80
C ALA A 23 0.80 -1.01 10.39
N PRO A 24 1.77 -1.52 9.60
CA PRO A 24 1.57 -1.84 8.18
C PRO A 24 0.44 -2.84 7.96
N GLU A 25 0.36 -3.90 8.76
CA GLU A 25 -0.71 -4.91 8.69
C GLU A 25 -2.11 -4.30 8.86
N ARG A 26 -2.25 -3.43 9.86
CA ARG A 26 -3.51 -2.75 10.18
C ARG A 26 -3.92 -1.85 9.01
N LEU A 27 -2.96 -1.08 8.49
CA LEU A 27 -3.20 -0.18 7.37
C LEU A 27 -3.58 -0.96 6.11
N ASN A 28 -2.82 -2.01 5.76
CA ASN A 28 -3.05 -2.83 4.58
C ASN A 28 -4.45 -3.47 4.62
N ARG A 29 -4.80 -4.10 5.76
CA ARG A 29 -6.11 -4.70 5.97
C ARG A 29 -7.25 -3.69 5.80
N ASN A 30 -7.09 -2.47 6.31
CA ASN A 30 -8.12 -1.44 6.22
C ASN A 30 -8.27 -0.90 4.79
N LEU A 31 -7.16 -0.69 4.07
CA LEU A 31 -7.20 -0.23 2.69
C LEU A 31 -7.79 -1.28 1.74
N ARG A 32 -7.45 -2.57 1.92
CA ARG A 32 -8.09 -3.68 1.18
C ARG A 32 -9.59 -3.73 1.41
N LYS A 33 -10.06 -3.56 2.66
CA LYS A 33 -11.49 -3.47 2.98
C LYS A 33 -12.16 -2.28 2.30
N LEU A 34 -11.50 -1.12 2.28
CA LEU A 34 -12.01 0.07 1.60
C LEU A 34 -12.14 -0.16 0.09
N LEU A 35 -11.13 -0.76 -0.54
CA LEU A 35 -11.16 -1.11 -1.96
C LEU A 35 -12.32 -2.07 -2.27
N VAL A 36 -12.47 -3.15 -1.50
CA VAL A 36 -13.58 -4.09 -1.69
C VAL A 36 -14.93 -3.40 -1.50
N GLY A 37 -15.09 -2.58 -0.47
CA GLY A 37 -16.32 -1.82 -0.24
C GLY A 37 -16.65 -0.87 -1.39
N TYR A 38 -15.62 -0.22 -1.97
CA TYR A 38 -15.77 0.61 -3.16
C TYR A 38 -16.19 -0.23 -4.39
N LEU A 39 -15.53 -1.35 -4.66
CA LEU A 39 -15.85 -2.20 -5.81
C LEU A 39 -17.29 -2.69 -5.76
N ILE A 40 -17.77 -3.10 -4.58
CA ILE A 40 -19.18 -3.48 -4.35
C ILE A 40 -20.11 -2.30 -4.64
N ALA A 41 -19.77 -1.08 -4.21
CA ALA A 41 -20.59 0.11 -4.46
C ALA A 41 -20.57 0.55 -5.93
N CYS A 42 -19.50 0.26 -6.68
CA CYS A 42 -19.39 0.62 -8.09
C CYS A 42 -20.04 -0.37 -9.06
N GLU A 43 -20.35 -1.59 -8.61
CA GLU A 43 -21.22 -2.51 -9.37
C GLU A 43 -22.61 -1.91 -9.67
N ASP A 44 -23.00 -0.81 -8.99
CA ASP A 44 -24.19 0.00 -9.29
C ASP A 44 -24.09 0.86 -10.58
N GLY A 45 -23.11 0.59 -11.46
CA GLY A 45 -23.15 1.03 -12.87
C GLY A 45 -22.31 2.26 -13.23
N HIS A 46 -21.39 2.69 -12.36
CA HIS A 46 -20.46 3.77 -12.69
C HIS A 46 -19.18 3.23 -13.32
N SER A 47 -19.00 3.47 -14.62
CA SER A 47 -17.75 3.24 -15.34
C SER A 47 -16.68 4.20 -14.81
N PHE A 48 -15.89 3.77 -13.84
CA PHE A 48 -14.71 4.47 -13.36
C PHE A 48 -13.46 3.81 -13.96
N ASP A 49 -12.57 4.60 -14.57
CA ASP A 49 -11.28 4.08 -15.04
C ASP A 49 -10.39 3.78 -13.83
N MET A 50 -10.40 2.52 -13.42
CA MET A 50 -9.73 2.04 -12.21
C MET A 50 -8.36 1.44 -12.49
N LYS A 51 -7.95 1.31 -13.76
CA LYS A 51 -6.82 0.45 -14.11
C LYS A 51 -5.51 0.92 -13.46
N ASP A 52 -5.24 2.23 -13.53
CA ASP A 52 -4.05 2.82 -12.93
C ASP A 52 -4.14 2.81 -11.40
N LEU A 53 -5.31 3.12 -10.84
CA LEU A 53 -5.54 3.09 -9.39
C LEU A 53 -5.35 1.69 -8.79
N LEU A 54 -5.85 0.65 -9.44
CA LEU A 54 -5.68 -0.74 -8.99
C LEU A 54 -4.21 -1.16 -9.05
N SER A 55 -3.46 -0.71 -10.05
CA SER A 55 -2.02 -0.95 -10.14
C SER A 55 -1.27 -0.28 -8.99
N ASP A 56 -1.57 0.99 -8.71
CA ASP A 56 -0.95 1.75 -7.62
C ASP A 56 -1.29 1.14 -6.25
N LEU A 57 -2.55 0.74 -6.05
CA LEU A 57 -2.99 0.08 -4.82
C LEU A 57 -2.33 -1.29 -4.65
N SER A 58 -2.16 -2.06 -5.73
CA SER A 58 -1.44 -3.35 -5.67
C SER A 58 0.00 -3.16 -5.20
N ALA A 59 0.73 -2.21 -5.80
CA ALA A 59 2.11 -1.91 -5.41
C ALA A 59 2.19 -1.41 -3.95
N LEU A 60 1.22 -0.61 -3.51
CA LEU A 60 1.14 -0.17 -2.11
C LEU A 60 0.88 -1.35 -1.16
N PHE A 61 -0.01 -2.29 -1.52
CA PHE A 61 -0.28 -3.46 -0.70
C PHE A 61 0.95 -4.36 -0.57
N GLU A 62 1.70 -4.56 -1.65
CA GLU A 62 2.96 -5.32 -1.61
C GLU A 62 4.00 -4.65 -0.70
N LEU A 63 4.13 -3.31 -0.76
CA LEU A 63 5.01 -2.56 0.14
C LEU A 63 4.61 -2.74 1.61
N LEU A 64 3.31 -2.67 1.91
CA LEU A 64 2.81 -2.81 3.27
C LEU A 64 2.92 -4.23 3.82
N ASP A 65 2.76 -5.26 2.98
CA ASP A 65 3.01 -6.64 3.38
C ASP A 65 4.51 -6.86 3.65
N ALA A 66 5.39 -6.40 2.77
CA ALA A 66 6.84 -6.50 2.99
C ALA A 66 7.30 -5.77 4.27
N ALA A 67 6.73 -4.60 4.55
CA ALA A 67 7.00 -3.87 5.79
C ALA A 67 6.50 -4.62 7.03
N ALA A 68 5.34 -5.29 6.95
CA ALA A 68 4.83 -6.11 8.04
C ALA A 68 5.75 -7.30 8.34
N ASP A 69 6.19 -8.01 7.30
CA ASP A 69 7.07 -9.18 7.42
C ASP A 69 8.41 -8.80 8.08
N GLU A 70 9.01 -7.68 7.67
CA GLU A 70 10.26 -7.18 8.25
C GLU A 70 10.09 -6.83 9.73
N MET A 71 8.97 -6.17 10.09
CA MET A 71 8.69 -5.78 11.47
C MET A 71 8.32 -6.97 12.38
N ALA A 72 7.85 -8.08 11.82
CA ALA A 72 7.62 -9.32 12.56
C ALA A 72 8.91 -10.15 12.76
N ALA A 73 9.93 -9.92 11.93
CA ALA A 73 11.22 -10.61 11.98
C ALA A 73 12.26 -9.94 12.89
N GLY A 74 12.06 -8.66 13.25
CA GLY A 74 12.90 -7.87 14.17
C GLY A 74 12.42 -7.89 15.61
#